data_AF-A0A7M5WSN3-F1
#
_entry.id   AF-A0A7M5WSN3-F1
#
_cell.length_a   1.000
_cell.length_b   1.000
_cell.length_c   1.000
_cell.angle_alpha   90.00
_cell.angle_beta   90.00
_cell.angle_gamma   90.00
#
_symmetry.space_group_name_H-M   'P 1'
#
loop_
_entity.id
_entity.type
_entity.pdbx_description
1 polymer ?
#
loop_
_entity_poly.entity_id
_entity_poly.type
_entity_poly.pdbx_seq_one_letter_code
_entity_poly.pdbx_strand_id
1 'polypeptide(L)'
;MKGDKLDERDNVLIILNHRCRVDWMFYWMAVLRTGRLHNEKIIMKNELKHIPGPGWCMQYLLYCFLQRKWETDRGYLERYVNYFIDAKYPLQFFLFPEGTDFDKNGKASSDRFADKMGLPKYDYVMHPRTTGFNYLVQKTRGKVINTVYDVTLGYPVNLCYGEMDLARGNFPKEIHCFFKRYQVDELPTEDGALGDWCKERFAEKEERLKEFYKQKRFTGPGTEQDVTTRKQEDHANITNYISLIFWVSFVLYSIQAVWCSSFLFWYTIIVSIIHAVISAVGGMDKTFLDLHEKEKSKQR
;
A
#
# COMPACT_ATOMS: atom_id res chain seq x y z
N MET A 1 -5.09 18.54 1.65
CA MET A 1 -5.35 17.51 0.62
C MET A 1 -6.07 18.18 -0.55
N LYS A 2 -5.97 17.66 -1.76
CA LYS A 2 -6.60 18.24 -2.95
C LYS A 2 -7.12 17.17 -3.89
N GLY A 3 -8.15 17.49 -4.68
CA GLY A 3 -8.73 16.58 -5.67
C GLY A 3 -9.97 15.84 -5.16
N ASP A 4 -10.27 14.70 -5.77
CA ASP A 4 -11.54 13.99 -5.58
C ASP A 4 -11.69 13.41 -4.18
N LYS A 5 -12.90 13.49 -3.63
CA LYS A 5 -13.23 12.97 -2.29
C LYS A 5 -13.21 11.44 -2.28
N LEU A 6 -12.77 10.89 -1.16
CA LEU A 6 -12.89 9.45 -0.90
C LEU A 6 -14.35 9.11 -0.56
N ASP A 7 -14.90 8.08 -1.18
CA ASP A 7 -16.22 7.51 -0.84
C ASP A 7 -16.04 6.22 -0.04
N GLU A 8 -16.66 6.15 1.14
CA GLU A 8 -16.57 4.97 2.03
C GLU A 8 -17.21 3.71 1.44
N ARG A 9 -18.03 3.85 0.40
CA ARG A 9 -18.70 2.74 -0.30
C ARG A 9 -17.85 2.12 -1.40
N ASP A 10 -16.70 2.72 -1.72
CA ASP A 10 -15.83 2.22 -2.77
C ASP A 10 -15.01 1.01 -2.29
N ASN A 11 -15.01 -0.03 -3.13
CA ASN A 11 -14.00 -1.08 -3.06
C ASN A 11 -12.93 -0.75 -4.09
N VAL A 12 -11.71 -0.53 -3.62
CA VAL A 12 -10.75 0.29 -4.36
C VAL A 12 -9.48 -0.44 -4.72
N LEU A 13 -8.92 -0.07 -5.87
CA LEU A 13 -7.51 -0.25 -6.16
C LEU A 13 -6.82 1.12 -6.07
N ILE A 14 -5.93 1.27 -5.11
CA ILE A 14 -5.16 2.50 -4.85
C ILE A 14 -3.80 2.35 -5.54
N ILE A 15 -3.44 3.34 -6.37
CA ILE A 15 -2.11 3.47 -6.96
C ILE A 15 -1.43 4.74 -6.45
N LEU A 16 -0.25 4.57 -5.83
CA LEU A 16 0.53 5.66 -5.25
C LEU A 16 1.91 5.77 -5.93
N ASN A 17 2.48 6.97 -5.99
CA ASN A 17 3.92 7.12 -6.24
C ASN A 17 4.74 6.72 -5.00
N HIS A 18 5.96 6.25 -5.18
CA HIS A 18 6.76 5.64 -4.12
C HIS A 18 8.10 6.35 -3.89
N ARG A 19 8.07 7.46 -3.15
CA ARG A 19 9.25 8.28 -2.82
C ARG A 19 10.00 7.76 -1.60
N CYS A 20 9.30 7.15 -0.66
CA CYS A 20 9.78 6.80 0.66
C CYS A 20 9.26 5.39 1.05
N ARG A 21 10.07 4.60 1.75
CA ARG A 21 9.66 3.26 2.24
C ARG A 21 8.41 3.23 3.10
N VAL A 22 8.09 4.37 3.71
CA VAL A 22 6.99 4.57 4.66
C VAL A 22 5.84 5.40 4.06
N ASP A 23 5.81 5.60 2.73
CA ASP A 23 4.74 6.33 2.04
C ASP A 23 3.33 5.82 2.38
N TRP A 24 3.18 4.50 2.57
CA TRP A 24 1.91 3.87 2.97
C TRP A 24 1.44 4.38 4.34
N MET A 25 2.34 4.61 5.30
CA MET A 25 2.00 5.18 6.60
C MET A 25 1.56 6.64 6.47
N PHE A 26 2.25 7.41 5.62
CA PHE A 26 1.89 8.80 5.35
C PHE A 26 0.55 8.92 4.64
N TYR A 27 0.25 7.99 3.74
CA TYR A 27 -1.06 7.85 3.13
C TYR A 27 -2.15 7.58 4.18
N TRP A 28 -1.93 6.68 5.15
CA TRP A 28 -2.89 6.43 6.22
C TRP A 28 -3.21 7.68 7.04
N MET A 29 -2.21 8.54 7.29
CA MET A 29 -2.43 9.82 7.97
C MET A 29 -3.35 10.74 7.17
N ALA A 30 -3.25 10.72 5.84
CA ALA A 30 -4.14 11.47 4.97
C ALA A 30 -5.56 10.88 5.01
N VAL A 31 -5.70 9.55 4.94
CA VAL A 31 -7.04 8.94 4.91
C VAL A 31 -7.75 8.98 6.26
N LEU A 32 -7.04 8.87 7.38
CA LEU A 32 -7.62 9.02 8.73
C LEU A 32 -8.40 10.35 8.89
N ARG A 33 -8.00 11.36 8.11
CA ARG A 33 -8.56 12.71 8.10
C ARG A 33 -9.76 12.86 7.17
N THR A 34 -9.85 12.07 6.10
CA THR A 34 -10.85 12.25 5.03
C THR A 34 -11.77 11.07 4.79
N GLY A 35 -11.54 9.90 5.41
CA GLY A 35 -12.35 8.71 5.19
C GLY A 35 -11.96 7.53 6.07
N ARG A 36 -12.33 6.32 5.64
CA ARG A 36 -12.10 5.06 6.37
C ARG A 36 -11.39 4.01 5.52
N LEU A 37 -10.17 3.66 5.89
CA LEU A 37 -9.49 2.43 5.45
C LEU A 37 -9.70 1.37 6.54
N HIS A 38 -10.51 0.36 6.25
CA HIS A 38 -10.79 -0.71 7.21
C HIS A 38 -10.41 -2.09 6.68
N ASN A 39 -10.20 -2.23 5.36
CA ASN A 39 -10.00 -3.51 4.68
C ASN A 39 -8.82 -3.48 3.69
N GLU A 40 -7.82 -2.66 3.99
CA GLU A 40 -6.65 -2.51 3.13
C GLU A 40 -5.78 -3.76 3.10
N LYS A 41 -5.42 -4.18 1.89
CA LYS A 41 -4.42 -5.21 1.61
C LYS A 41 -3.33 -4.61 0.75
N ILE A 42 -2.14 -4.47 1.35
CA ILE A 42 -0.97 -3.94 0.66
C ILE A 42 -0.29 -5.07 -0.11
N ILE A 43 0.08 -4.78 -1.36
CA ILE A 43 0.91 -5.66 -2.16
C ILE A 43 2.37 -5.39 -1.83
N MET A 44 3.05 -6.40 -1.28
CA MET A 44 4.35 -6.28 -0.65
C MET A 44 5.34 -7.32 -1.16
N LYS A 45 6.62 -7.03 -0.95
CA LYS A 45 7.71 -7.94 -1.25
C LYS A 45 7.62 -9.20 -0.36
N ASN A 46 7.71 -10.39 -0.95
CA ASN A 46 7.53 -11.67 -0.23
C ASN A 46 8.43 -11.83 0.99
N GLU A 47 9.66 -11.31 0.92
CA GLU A 47 10.63 -11.38 2.02
C GLU A 47 10.15 -10.67 3.29
N LEU A 48 9.25 -9.67 3.17
CA LEU A 48 8.72 -8.94 4.33
C LEU A 48 7.85 -9.82 5.23
N LYS A 49 7.30 -10.93 4.71
CA LYS A 49 6.51 -11.87 5.53
C LYS A 49 7.35 -12.55 6.60
N HIS A 50 8.66 -12.64 6.41
CA HIS A 50 9.57 -13.33 7.33
C HIS A 50 10.03 -12.45 8.50
N ILE A 51 9.69 -11.15 8.50
CA ILE A 51 10.06 -10.24 9.59
C ILE A 51 9.30 -10.67 10.87
N PRO A 52 10.02 -11.01 11.96
CA PRO A 52 9.39 -11.39 13.22
C PRO A 52 8.51 -10.29 13.77
N GLY A 53 7.26 -10.61 14.14
CA GLY A 53 6.27 -9.61 14.54
C GLY A 53 5.44 -9.13 13.36
N PRO A 54 5.70 -7.93 12.77
CA PRO A 54 4.84 -7.37 11.73
C PRO A 54 4.67 -8.26 10.51
N GLY A 55 5.73 -8.91 10.02
CA GLY A 55 5.66 -9.80 8.86
C GLY A 55 4.74 -11.00 9.13
N TRP A 56 4.83 -11.59 10.32
CA TRP A 56 3.95 -12.68 10.74
C TRP A 56 2.50 -12.21 10.89
N CYS A 57 2.26 -11.07 11.56
CA CYS A 57 0.93 -10.48 11.67
C CYS A 57 0.31 -10.21 10.29
N MET A 58 1.08 -9.67 9.35
CA MET A 58 0.61 -9.40 7.98
C MET A 58 0.22 -10.67 7.22
N GLN A 59 0.84 -11.83 7.49
CA GLN A 59 0.40 -13.12 6.94
C GLN A 59 -1.01 -13.50 7.44
N TYR A 60 -1.28 -13.34 8.74
CA TYR A 60 -2.61 -13.60 9.30
C TYR A 60 -3.66 -12.61 8.81
N LEU A 61 -3.25 -11.36 8.55
CA LEU A 61 -4.11 -10.35 7.94
C LEU A 61 -4.30 -10.55 6.43
N LEU A 62 -3.75 -11.62 5.84
CA LEU A 62 -3.82 -11.93 4.41
C LEU A 62 -3.32 -10.78 3.53
N TYR A 63 -2.19 -10.15 3.87
CA TYR A 63 -1.54 -9.22 2.94
C TYR A 63 -0.99 -9.98 1.72
N CYS A 64 -0.80 -9.29 0.60
CA CYS A 64 -0.41 -9.94 -0.65
C CYS A 64 1.12 -9.93 -0.80
N PHE A 65 1.74 -11.10 -0.72
CA PHE A 65 3.20 -11.25 -0.77
C PHE A 65 3.68 -11.76 -2.14
N LEU A 66 4.41 -10.94 -2.89
CA LEU A 66 4.88 -11.25 -4.24
C LEU A 66 6.40 -11.36 -4.34
N GLN A 67 6.89 -12.28 -5.16
CA GLN A 67 8.32 -12.44 -5.46
C GLN A 67 8.83 -11.43 -6.49
N ARG A 68 7.91 -10.62 -7.07
CA ARG A 68 8.18 -9.65 -8.15
C ARG A 68 8.64 -10.32 -9.44
N LYS A 69 8.13 -11.53 -9.70
CA LYS A 69 8.34 -12.33 -10.91
C LYS A 69 6.99 -12.86 -11.37
N TRP A 70 6.53 -12.40 -12.52
CA TRP A 70 5.17 -12.67 -12.98
C TRP A 70 4.88 -14.16 -13.13
N GLU A 71 5.86 -14.92 -13.63
CA GLU A 71 5.77 -16.34 -13.91
C GLU A 71 5.50 -17.15 -12.63
N THR A 72 6.07 -16.73 -11.50
CA THR A 72 5.84 -17.38 -10.19
C THR A 72 4.62 -16.82 -9.47
N ASP A 73 4.37 -15.52 -9.62
CA ASP A 73 3.36 -14.81 -8.83
C ASP A 73 1.95 -14.94 -9.40
N ARG A 74 1.78 -15.15 -10.72
CA ARG A 74 0.46 -15.20 -11.38
C ARG A 74 -0.49 -16.19 -10.72
N GLY A 75 -0.02 -17.41 -10.45
CA GLY A 75 -0.84 -18.46 -9.84
C GLY A 75 -1.29 -18.08 -8.43
N TYR A 76 -0.37 -17.60 -7.59
CA TYR A 76 -0.71 -17.14 -6.24
C TYR A 76 -1.68 -15.96 -6.26
N LEU A 77 -1.44 -14.96 -7.11
CA LEU A 77 -2.27 -13.77 -7.22
C LEU A 77 -3.70 -14.11 -7.69
N GLU A 78 -3.84 -15.09 -8.59
CA GLU A 78 -5.15 -15.59 -9.01
C GLU A 78 -5.95 -16.17 -7.84
N ARG A 79 -5.33 -17.08 -7.09
CA ARG A 79 -5.93 -17.73 -5.92
C ARG A 79 -6.32 -16.69 -4.86
N TYR A 80 -5.41 -15.76 -4.60
CA TYR A 80 -5.60 -14.65 -3.67
C TYR A 80 -6.79 -13.77 -4.05
N VAL A 81 -6.86 -13.30 -5.30
CA VAL A 81 -7.97 -12.45 -5.77
C VAL A 81 -9.29 -13.22 -5.76
N ASN A 82 -9.29 -14.48 -6.18
CA ASN A 82 -10.49 -15.33 -6.18
C ASN A 82 -11.04 -15.54 -4.76
N TYR A 83 -10.18 -15.69 -3.75
CA TYR A 83 -10.61 -15.79 -2.35
C TYR A 83 -11.46 -14.59 -1.93
N PHE A 84 -11.02 -13.37 -2.19
CA PHE A 84 -11.77 -12.17 -1.80
C PHE A 84 -13.04 -11.95 -2.64
N ILE A 85 -13.03 -12.37 -3.91
CA ILE A 85 -14.23 -12.38 -4.76
C ILE A 85 -15.26 -13.35 -4.17
N ASP A 86 -14.86 -14.57 -3.84
CA ASP A 86 -15.75 -15.59 -3.28
C ASP A 86 -16.30 -15.14 -1.92
N ALA A 87 -15.45 -14.56 -1.07
CA ALA A 87 -15.82 -14.05 0.25
C ALA A 87 -16.66 -12.76 0.20
N LYS A 88 -16.84 -12.14 -0.98
CA LYS A 88 -17.47 -10.81 -1.16
C LYS A 88 -16.91 -9.76 -0.21
N TYR A 89 -15.61 -9.83 0.06
CA TYR A 89 -14.95 -8.95 1.01
C TYR A 89 -14.82 -7.54 0.42
N PRO A 90 -15.11 -6.45 1.16
CA PRO A 90 -15.00 -5.08 0.65
C PRO A 90 -13.53 -4.66 0.57
N LEU A 91 -12.84 -5.16 -0.46
CA LEU A 91 -11.39 -5.16 -0.58
C LEU A 91 -10.86 -3.79 -1.01
N GLN A 92 -9.77 -3.35 -0.35
CA GLN A 92 -9.03 -2.15 -0.73
C GLN A 92 -7.58 -2.54 -1.04
N PHE A 93 -7.24 -2.70 -2.32
CA PHE A 93 -5.89 -3.04 -2.73
C PHE A 93 -5.00 -1.80 -2.75
N PHE A 94 -3.83 -1.90 -2.15
CA PHE A 94 -2.83 -0.84 -2.19
C PHE A 94 -1.61 -1.29 -3.01
N LEU A 95 -1.29 -0.54 -4.05
CA LEU A 95 -0.19 -0.85 -4.98
C LEU A 95 0.72 0.36 -5.21
N PHE A 96 2.02 0.09 -5.29
CA PHE A 96 3.02 1.00 -5.84
C PHE A 96 3.45 0.49 -7.22
N PRO A 97 2.86 0.96 -8.33
CA PRO A 97 3.23 0.50 -9.67
C PRO A 97 4.71 0.68 -10.03
N GLU A 98 5.43 1.61 -9.38
CA GLU A 98 6.89 1.76 -9.55
C GLU A 98 7.67 0.49 -9.17
N GLY A 99 7.14 -0.32 -8.24
CA GLY A 99 7.67 -1.63 -7.85
C GLY A 99 8.91 -1.61 -6.94
N THR A 100 9.43 -0.43 -6.61
CA THR A 100 10.51 -0.18 -5.66
C THR A 100 10.50 1.28 -5.23
N ASP A 101 11.24 1.63 -4.17
CA ASP A 101 11.40 3.01 -3.73
C ASP A 101 12.16 3.86 -4.76
N PHE A 102 11.81 5.15 -4.83
CA PHE A 102 12.52 6.17 -5.60
C PHE A 102 13.85 6.56 -4.92
N ASP A 103 14.81 5.63 -4.92
CA ASP A 103 16.19 5.90 -4.53
C ASP A 103 17.09 6.08 -5.77
N LYS A 104 18.39 6.33 -5.56
CA LYS A 104 19.36 6.50 -6.66
C LYS A 104 19.42 5.28 -7.58
N ASN A 105 19.26 4.07 -7.02
CA ASN A 105 19.36 2.82 -7.77
C ASN A 105 18.09 2.55 -8.58
N GLY A 106 16.92 2.77 -7.97
CA GLY A 106 15.60 2.72 -8.59
C GLY A 106 15.53 3.70 -9.75
N LYS A 107 15.88 4.98 -9.52
CA LYS A 107 15.93 5.98 -10.58
C LYS A 107 16.87 5.56 -11.71
N ALA A 108 18.10 5.15 -11.41
CA ALA A 108 19.04 4.70 -12.43
C ALA A 108 18.52 3.49 -13.23
N SER A 109 17.78 2.57 -12.59
CA SER A 109 17.14 1.45 -13.26
C SER A 109 15.98 1.90 -14.17
N SER A 110 15.18 2.86 -13.71
CA SER A 110 14.11 3.46 -14.51
C SER A 110 14.66 4.23 -15.70
N ASP A 111 15.74 4.99 -15.53
CA ASP A 111 16.40 5.75 -16.60
C ASP A 111 16.97 4.81 -17.68
N ARG A 112 17.60 3.69 -17.29
CA ARG A 112 18.06 2.67 -18.26
C ARG A 112 16.91 2.02 -19.02
N PHE A 113 15.78 1.78 -18.35
CA PHE A 113 14.57 1.28 -19.00
C PHE A 113 14.03 2.30 -20.01
N ALA A 114 13.99 3.58 -19.62
CA ALA A 114 13.57 4.66 -20.49
C ALA A 114 14.45 4.78 -21.74
N ASP A 115 15.78 4.76 -21.57
CA ASP A 115 16.74 4.78 -22.69
C ASP A 115 16.52 3.60 -23.65
N LYS A 116 16.30 2.40 -23.12
CA LYS A 116 16.06 1.18 -23.94
C LYS A 116 14.75 1.25 -24.72
N MET A 117 13.72 1.85 -24.15
CA MET A 117 12.38 1.93 -24.74
C MET A 117 12.12 3.23 -25.50
N GLY A 118 13.10 4.15 -25.57
CA GLY A 118 12.92 5.46 -26.18
C GLY A 118 11.92 6.36 -25.46
N LEU A 119 11.78 6.21 -24.14
CA LEU A 119 10.86 6.98 -23.31
C LEU A 119 11.56 8.16 -22.64
N PRO A 120 10.83 9.22 -22.25
CA PRO A 120 11.40 10.31 -21.46
C PRO A 120 11.90 9.80 -20.10
N LYS A 121 12.95 10.43 -19.59
CA LYS A 121 13.41 10.23 -18.21
C LYS A 121 12.57 11.08 -17.27
N TYR A 122 12.23 10.50 -16.13
CA TYR A 122 11.46 11.15 -15.08
C TYR A 122 12.37 11.47 -13.90
N ASP A 123 12.10 12.60 -13.25
CA ASP A 123 12.89 13.14 -12.16
C ASP A 123 12.21 12.96 -10.80
N TYR A 124 10.89 12.76 -10.77
CA TYR A 124 10.10 12.67 -9.54
C TYR A 124 9.40 11.33 -9.32
N VAL A 125 9.16 10.55 -10.38
CA VAL A 125 8.61 9.18 -10.32
C VAL A 125 9.38 8.21 -11.22
N MET A 126 9.26 6.91 -10.99
CA MET A 126 9.74 5.89 -11.94
C MET A 126 8.65 5.47 -12.93
N HIS A 127 9.08 4.91 -14.06
CA HIS A 127 8.16 4.28 -15.01
C HIS A 127 7.46 3.08 -14.34
N PRO A 128 6.11 3.00 -14.39
CA PRO A 128 5.37 1.96 -13.68
C PRO A 128 5.52 0.60 -14.36
N ARG A 129 5.57 -0.44 -13.53
CA ARG A 129 5.43 -1.85 -13.93
C ARG A 129 3.95 -2.20 -13.96
N THR A 130 3.38 -2.29 -15.15
CA THR A 130 1.92 -2.32 -15.34
C THR A 130 1.29 -3.70 -15.21
N THR A 131 2.07 -4.80 -15.25
CA THR A 131 1.55 -6.17 -15.27
C THR A 131 0.61 -6.48 -14.10
N GLY A 132 1.02 -6.14 -12.88
CA GLY A 132 0.22 -6.37 -11.68
C GLY A 132 -1.05 -5.52 -11.65
N PHE A 133 -0.94 -4.24 -12.02
CA PHE A 133 -2.08 -3.33 -12.14
C PHE A 133 -3.12 -3.86 -13.16
N ASN A 134 -2.67 -4.18 -14.38
CA ASN A 134 -3.53 -4.70 -15.43
C ASN A 134 -4.27 -5.95 -14.99
N TYR A 135 -3.55 -6.90 -14.40
CA TYR A 135 -4.14 -8.15 -13.95
C TYR A 135 -5.19 -7.95 -12.86
N LEU A 136 -4.89 -7.12 -11.85
CA LEU A 136 -5.83 -6.83 -10.76
C LEU A 136 -7.10 -6.20 -11.31
N VAL A 137 -6.99 -5.12 -12.07
CA VAL A 137 -8.16 -4.43 -12.66
C VAL A 137 -8.99 -5.40 -13.48
N GLN A 138 -8.39 -6.17 -14.38
CA GLN A 138 -9.13 -7.12 -15.23
C GLN A 138 -9.83 -8.21 -14.42
N LYS A 139 -9.18 -8.77 -13.39
CA LYS A 139 -9.75 -9.87 -12.61
C LYS A 139 -10.83 -9.43 -11.65
N THR A 140 -10.73 -8.22 -11.11
CA THR A 140 -11.64 -7.69 -10.08
C THR A 140 -12.76 -6.79 -10.61
N ARG A 141 -12.62 -6.23 -11.82
CA ARG A 141 -13.64 -5.41 -12.50
C ARG A 141 -14.96 -6.18 -12.61
N GLY A 142 -16.07 -5.49 -12.33
CA GLY A 142 -17.41 -6.06 -12.35
C GLY A 142 -17.65 -7.12 -11.25
N LYS A 143 -16.74 -7.24 -10.28
CA LYS A 143 -16.83 -8.21 -9.18
C LYS A 143 -16.67 -7.50 -7.85
N VAL A 144 -15.43 -7.37 -7.37
CA VAL A 144 -15.13 -6.88 -6.01
C VAL A 144 -14.62 -5.45 -5.99
N ILE A 145 -13.87 -4.99 -7.00
CA ILE A 145 -13.37 -3.61 -7.09
C ILE A 145 -14.21 -2.82 -8.08
N ASN A 146 -14.64 -1.61 -7.67
CA ASN A 146 -15.45 -0.70 -8.49
C ASN A 146 -14.71 0.61 -8.85
N THR A 147 -13.65 0.96 -8.13
CA THR A 147 -12.98 2.26 -8.25
C THR A 147 -11.46 2.13 -8.24
N VAL A 148 -10.78 2.95 -9.04
CA VAL A 148 -9.33 3.17 -8.95
C VAL A 148 -9.07 4.56 -8.37
N TYR A 149 -8.32 4.62 -7.27
CA TYR A 149 -7.81 5.88 -6.73
C TYR A 149 -6.36 6.09 -7.17
N ASP A 150 -6.15 7.13 -7.98
CA ASP A 150 -4.83 7.59 -8.35
C ASP A 150 -4.37 8.68 -7.38
N VAL A 151 -3.34 8.39 -6.60
CA VAL A 151 -2.89 9.28 -5.53
C VAL A 151 -1.45 9.72 -5.78
N THR A 152 -1.21 11.01 -5.61
CA THR A 152 0.12 11.63 -5.69
C THR A 152 0.51 12.22 -4.33
N LEU A 153 1.63 11.76 -3.76
CA LEU A 153 2.24 12.33 -2.56
C LEU A 153 3.38 13.28 -2.91
N GLY A 154 3.34 14.46 -2.31
CA GLY A 154 4.39 15.48 -2.38
C GLY A 154 4.89 15.87 -0.99
N TYR A 155 6.21 15.97 -0.85
CA TYR A 155 6.88 16.33 0.40
C TYR A 155 7.63 17.66 0.22
N PRO A 156 7.08 18.81 0.63
CA PRO A 156 7.70 20.10 0.36
C PRO A 156 8.93 20.34 1.25
N VAL A 157 8.94 19.75 2.45
CA VAL A 157 9.98 19.92 3.48
C VAL A 157 10.32 18.57 4.11
N ASN A 158 11.61 18.23 4.11
CA ASN A 158 12.20 16.98 4.60
C ASN A 158 11.66 15.72 3.91
N LEU A 159 12.50 15.10 3.08
CA LEU A 159 12.22 13.77 2.56
C LEU A 159 12.80 12.74 3.52
N CYS A 160 11.95 11.83 4.00
CA CYS A 160 12.35 10.69 4.82
C CYS A 160 12.57 9.48 3.91
N TYR A 161 13.78 8.96 3.77
CA TYR A 161 14.02 7.84 2.85
C TYR A 161 13.64 6.48 3.47
N GLY A 162 13.60 6.38 4.80
CA GLY A 162 13.10 5.17 5.48
C GLY A 162 13.12 5.25 7.00
N GLU A 163 13.00 4.09 7.64
CA GLU A 163 12.68 3.96 9.06
C GLU A 163 13.74 4.59 9.98
N MET A 164 15.01 4.54 9.57
CA MET A 164 16.11 5.14 10.34
C MET A 164 16.08 6.68 10.36
N ASP A 165 15.52 7.31 9.33
CA ASP A 165 15.35 8.77 9.33
C ASP A 165 14.25 9.15 10.33
N LEU A 166 13.16 8.38 10.38
CA LEU A 166 12.11 8.54 11.39
C LEU A 166 12.68 8.34 12.81
N ALA A 167 13.49 7.30 13.03
CA ALA A 167 14.09 7.03 14.34
C ALA A 167 15.02 8.15 14.82
N ARG A 168 15.64 8.90 13.90
CA ARG A 168 16.47 10.08 14.19
C ARG A 168 15.67 11.37 14.35
N GLY A 169 14.34 11.32 14.25
CA GLY A 169 13.48 12.49 14.33
C GLY A 169 13.35 13.28 13.02
N ASN A 170 13.85 12.76 11.90
CA ASN A 170 13.70 13.40 10.58
C ASN A 170 12.36 13.00 9.95
N PHE A 171 11.30 13.69 10.39
CA PHE A 171 9.96 13.54 9.83
C PHE A 171 9.69 14.59 8.75
N PRO A 172 8.92 14.25 7.69
CA PRO A 172 8.33 15.25 6.82
C PRO A 172 7.47 16.20 7.64
N LYS A 173 7.73 17.51 7.53
CA LYS A 173 6.94 18.51 8.28
C LYS A 173 5.54 18.68 7.69
N GLU A 174 5.42 18.46 6.39
CA GLU A 174 4.19 18.57 5.64
C GLU A 174 4.12 17.45 4.62
N ILE A 175 2.90 16.96 4.39
CA ILE A 175 2.61 15.93 3.41
C ILE A 175 1.39 16.39 2.64
N HIS A 176 1.57 16.56 1.34
CA HIS A 176 0.51 16.99 0.45
C HIS A 176 0.06 15.77 -0.35
N CYS A 177 -1.26 15.53 -0.36
CA CYS A 177 -1.86 14.44 -1.13
C CYS A 177 -2.81 15.02 -2.17
N PHE A 178 -2.68 14.54 -3.41
CA PHE A 178 -3.59 14.80 -4.51
C PHE A 178 -4.29 13.51 -4.93
N PHE A 179 -5.63 13.52 -4.93
CA PHE A 179 -6.47 12.36 -5.25
C PHE A 179 -7.19 12.56 -6.58
N LYS A 180 -7.20 11.52 -7.42
CA LYS A 180 -8.14 11.38 -8.53
C LYS A 180 -8.90 10.06 -8.40
N ARG A 181 -10.20 10.10 -8.64
CA ARG A 181 -11.11 8.96 -8.56
C ARG A 181 -11.54 8.58 -9.98
N TYR A 182 -11.39 7.31 -10.33
CA TYR A 182 -11.84 6.76 -11.61
C TYR A 182 -12.75 5.56 -11.39
N GLN A 183 -13.91 5.52 -12.05
CA GLN A 183 -14.71 4.31 -12.03
C GLN A 183 -14.04 3.25 -12.89
N VAL A 184 -13.99 2.01 -12.39
CA VAL A 184 -13.34 0.91 -13.10
C VAL A 184 -14.00 0.65 -14.46
N ASP A 185 -15.29 0.96 -14.59
CA ASP A 185 -16.03 0.82 -15.84
C ASP A 185 -15.64 1.86 -16.91
N GLU A 186 -15.05 2.99 -16.51
CA GLU A 186 -14.51 4.02 -17.41
C GLU A 186 -13.10 3.69 -17.91
N LEU A 187 -12.42 2.75 -17.27
CA LEU A 187 -11.06 2.37 -17.64
C LEU A 187 -11.07 1.52 -18.93
N PRO A 188 -10.04 1.66 -19.80
CA PRO A 188 -9.94 0.88 -21.03
C PRO A 188 -10.11 -0.62 -20.80
N THR A 189 -10.74 -1.30 -21.77
CA THR A 189 -10.96 -2.75 -21.78
C THR A 189 -10.02 -3.47 -22.74
N GLU A 190 -9.46 -2.76 -23.73
CA GLU A 190 -8.61 -3.32 -24.77
C GLU A 190 -7.28 -3.85 -24.21
N ASP A 191 -6.76 -4.89 -24.86
CA ASP A 191 -5.49 -5.50 -24.47
C ASP A 191 -4.35 -4.49 -24.57
N GLY A 192 -3.56 -4.37 -23.49
CA GLY A 192 -2.48 -3.40 -23.39
C GLY A 192 -2.90 -1.98 -23.00
N ALA A 193 -4.14 -1.56 -23.32
CA ALA A 193 -4.61 -0.19 -23.08
C ALA A 193 -4.65 0.19 -21.59
N LEU A 194 -4.93 -0.76 -20.68
CA LEU A 194 -4.82 -0.53 -19.23
C LEU A 194 -3.38 -0.22 -18.79
N GLY A 195 -2.41 -0.85 -19.45
CA GLY A 195 -1.00 -0.60 -19.15
C GLY A 195 -0.62 0.81 -19.57
N ASP A 196 -1.04 1.22 -20.77
CA ASP A 196 -0.77 2.56 -21.27
C ASP A 196 -1.52 3.63 -20.45
N TRP A 197 -2.75 3.35 -20.02
CA TRP A 197 -3.47 4.19 -19.07
C TRP A 197 -2.67 4.39 -17.78
N CYS A 198 -2.11 3.31 -17.20
CA CYS A 198 -1.28 3.40 -16.00
C CYS A 198 0.00 4.22 -16.23
N LYS A 199 0.69 4.01 -17.36
CA LYS A 199 1.87 4.81 -17.74
C LYS A 199 1.52 6.29 -17.87
N GLU A 200 0.38 6.60 -18.47
CA GLU A 200 -0.09 7.98 -18.65
C GLU A 200 -0.38 8.65 -17.30
N ARG A 201 -1.01 7.94 -16.34
CA ARG A 201 -1.20 8.48 -14.98
C ARG A 201 0.14 8.79 -14.31
N PHE A 202 1.17 7.97 -14.52
CA PHE A 202 2.51 8.25 -13.99
C PHE A 202 3.21 9.40 -14.72
N ALA A 203 3.01 9.57 -16.02
CA ALA A 203 3.46 10.76 -16.74
C ALA A 203 2.80 12.04 -16.20
N GLU A 204 1.49 12.00 -15.91
CA GLU A 204 0.81 13.12 -15.24
C GLU A 204 1.36 13.38 -13.83
N LYS A 205 1.70 12.33 -13.07
CA LYS A 205 2.33 12.47 -11.74
C LYS A 205 3.68 13.17 -11.82
N GLU A 206 4.49 12.83 -12.83
CA GLU A 206 5.79 13.47 -13.05
C GLU A 206 5.63 14.99 -13.22
N GLU A 207 4.78 15.42 -14.15
CA GLU A 207 4.55 16.85 -14.39
C GLU A 207 3.90 17.55 -13.19
N ARG A 208 2.96 16.87 -12.51
CA ARG A 208 2.35 17.38 -11.28
C ARG A 208 3.37 17.57 -10.17
N LEU A 209 4.28 16.63 -9.97
CA LEU A 209 5.31 16.71 -8.95
C LEU A 209 6.37 17.76 -9.32
N LYS A 210 6.73 17.87 -10.59
CA LYS A 210 7.62 18.92 -11.10
C LYS A 210 7.10 20.32 -10.78
N GLU A 211 5.80 20.56 -10.96
CA GLU A 211 5.19 21.83 -10.58
C GLU A 211 5.04 21.96 -9.06
N PHE A 212 4.67 20.89 -8.37
CA PHE A 212 4.60 20.86 -6.91
C PHE A 212 5.92 21.25 -6.25
N TYR A 213 7.07 20.76 -6.72
CA TYR A 213 8.36 21.08 -6.09
C TYR A 213 8.83 22.51 -6.35
N LYS A 214 8.30 23.18 -7.40
CA LYS A 214 8.49 24.62 -7.64
C LYS A 214 7.61 25.46 -6.72
N GLN A 215 6.32 25.12 -6.62
CA GLN A 215 5.34 25.94 -5.89
C GLN A 215 5.14 25.55 -4.42
N LYS A 216 5.64 24.38 -4.02
CA LYS A 216 5.40 23.72 -2.71
C LYS A 216 3.93 23.45 -2.39
N ARG A 217 3.08 23.40 -3.42
CA ARG A 217 1.64 23.11 -3.33
C ARG A 217 1.16 22.51 -4.65
N PHE A 218 0.10 21.71 -4.60
CA PHE A 218 -0.50 21.18 -5.83
C PHE A 218 -1.37 22.24 -6.53
N THR A 219 -0.95 22.68 -7.71
CA THR A 219 -1.71 23.57 -8.59
C THR A 219 -2.51 22.78 -9.63
N GLY A 220 -3.57 23.38 -10.16
CA GLY A 220 -4.46 22.77 -11.15
C GLY A 220 -5.90 22.53 -10.66
N PRO A 221 -6.79 22.06 -11.56
CA PRO A 221 -8.19 21.77 -11.28
C PRO A 221 -8.32 20.61 -10.29
N GLY A 222 -9.39 20.66 -9.51
CA GLY A 222 -9.61 19.82 -8.34
C GLY A 222 -9.90 20.72 -7.14
N THR A 223 -11.02 20.45 -6.47
CA THR A 223 -11.42 21.19 -5.28
C THR A 223 -10.30 21.02 -4.26
N GLU A 224 -9.84 22.12 -3.65
CA GLU A 224 -9.23 21.98 -2.33
C GLU A 224 -10.28 21.25 -1.52
N GLN A 225 -9.93 20.05 -1.03
CA GLN A 225 -10.81 19.41 -0.08
C GLN A 225 -10.76 20.36 1.10
N ASP A 226 -11.88 21.07 1.29
CA ASP A 226 -12.05 22.04 2.38
C ASP A 226 -11.35 21.46 3.57
N VAL A 227 -10.38 22.25 4.06
CA VAL A 227 -9.55 21.99 5.23
C VAL A 227 -10.31 21.04 6.11
N THR A 228 -9.76 19.84 6.32
CA THR A 228 -10.33 18.85 7.23
C THR A 228 -10.99 19.60 8.35
N THR A 229 -12.32 19.48 8.48
CA THR A 229 -13.04 20.35 9.41
C THR A 229 -12.30 20.30 10.73
N ARG A 230 -12.17 21.41 11.46
CA ARG A 230 -11.44 21.42 12.74
C ARG A 230 -11.82 20.21 13.63
N LYS A 231 -13.09 19.81 13.56
CA LYS A 231 -13.63 18.58 14.15
C LYS A 231 -12.98 17.26 13.65
N GLN A 232 -12.78 17.09 12.34
CA GLN A 232 -12.05 15.94 11.78
C GLN A 232 -10.58 15.94 12.18
N GLU A 233 -9.92 17.11 12.22
CA GLU A 233 -8.54 17.21 12.70
C GLU A 233 -8.42 16.87 14.19
N ASP A 234 -9.32 17.42 15.01
CA ASP A 234 -9.39 17.13 16.44
C ASP A 234 -9.65 15.63 16.66
N HIS A 235 -10.58 15.03 15.92
CA HIS A 235 -10.87 13.60 16.00
C HIS A 235 -9.67 12.74 15.59
N ALA A 236 -8.98 13.07 14.49
CA ALA A 236 -7.79 12.37 14.05
C ALA A 236 -6.64 12.50 15.06
N ASN A 237 -6.43 13.71 15.61
CA ASN A 237 -5.42 13.95 16.63
C ASN A 237 -5.71 13.20 17.93
N ILE A 238 -6.94 13.26 18.44
CA ILE A 238 -7.37 12.51 19.63
C ILE A 238 -7.18 11.01 19.40
N THR A 239 -7.62 10.49 18.26
CA THR A 239 -7.44 9.08 17.91
C THR A 239 -5.96 8.71 17.91
N ASN A 240 -5.11 9.52 17.28
CA ASN A 240 -3.66 9.29 17.26
C ASN A 240 -3.04 9.32 18.67
N TYR A 241 -3.42 10.27 19.53
CA TYR A 241 -2.91 10.32 20.91
C TYR A 241 -3.36 9.11 21.73
N ILE A 242 -4.64 8.73 21.64
CA ILE A 242 -5.16 7.55 22.33
C ILE A 242 -4.44 6.29 21.84
N SER A 243 -4.31 6.12 20.52
CA SER A 243 -3.59 5.00 19.93
C SER A 243 -2.12 4.99 20.37
N LEU A 244 -1.44 6.13 20.38
CA LEU A 244 -0.05 6.23 20.82
C LEU A 244 0.11 5.82 22.30
N ILE A 245 -0.72 6.37 23.18
CA ILE A 245 -0.71 6.05 24.61
C ILE A 245 -0.98 4.57 24.82
N PHE A 246 -2.01 4.03 24.15
CA PHE A 246 -2.37 2.62 24.23
C PHE A 246 -1.22 1.72 23.77
N TRP A 247 -0.67 1.95 22.58
CA TRP A 247 0.38 1.10 22.00
C TRP A 247 1.68 1.18 22.79
N VAL A 248 2.09 2.37 23.24
CA VAL A 248 3.29 2.51 24.09
C VAL A 248 3.09 1.78 25.41
N SER A 249 1.94 1.98 26.07
CA SER A 249 1.65 1.32 27.35
C SER A 249 1.56 -0.21 27.20
N PHE A 250 0.92 -0.68 26.13
CA PHE A 250 0.79 -2.11 25.83
C PHE A 250 2.15 -2.76 25.57
N VAL A 251 3.03 -2.12 24.80
CA VAL A 251 4.39 -2.63 24.51
C VAL A 251 5.22 -2.67 25.79
N LEU A 252 5.22 -1.59 26.57
CA LEU A 252 5.96 -1.54 27.85
C LEU A 252 5.46 -2.61 28.83
N TYR A 253 4.14 -2.76 28.96
CA TYR A 253 3.54 -3.79 29.79
C TYR A 253 3.90 -5.20 29.31
N SER A 254 3.87 -5.45 27.99
CA SER A 254 4.23 -6.75 27.41
C SER A 254 5.69 -7.10 27.66
N ILE A 255 6.61 -6.15 27.49
CA ILE A 255 8.03 -6.32 27.79
C ILE A 255 8.22 -6.63 29.28
N GLN A 256 7.58 -5.84 30.15
CA GLN A 256 7.65 -6.05 31.60
C GLN A 256 7.11 -7.42 32.01
N ALA A 257 5.99 -7.85 31.43
CA ALA A 257 5.37 -9.13 31.71
C ALA A 257 6.26 -10.31 31.28
N VAL A 258 6.86 -10.22 30.09
CA VAL A 258 7.83 -11.21 29.59
C VAL A 258 9.09 -11.25 30.47
N TRP A 259 9.57 -10.09 30.95
CA TRP A 259 10.74 -10.02 31.82
C TRP A 259 10.48 -10.59 33.22
N CYS A 260 9.30 -10.34 33.79
CA CYS A 260 9.00 -10.74 35.17
C CYS A 260 8.50 -12.18 35.32
N SER A 261 8.01 -12.81 34.24
CA SER A 261 7.43 -14.14 34.30
C SER A 261 8.16 -15.11 33.36
N SER A 262 8.83 -16.11 33.96
CA SER A 262 9.47 -17.21 33.23
C SER A 262 8.51 -17.97 32.31
N PHE A 263 7.24 -18.13 32.71
CA PHE A 263 6.22 -18.76 31.88
C PHE A 263 6.00 -17.99 30.57
N LEU A 264 5.68 -16.69 30.67
CA LEU A 264 5.51 -15.81 29.51
C LEU A 264 6.78 -15.72 28.65
N PHE A 265 7.97 -15.69 29.25
CA PHE A 265 9.22 -15.74 28.49
C PHE A 265 9.32 -16.98 27.60
N TRP A 266 9.17 -18.17 28.17
CA TRP A 266 9.24 -19.43 27.41
C TRP A 266 8.08 -19.56 26.42
N TYR A 267 6.88 -19.12 26.79
CA TYR A 267 5.74 -19.06 25.89
C TYR A 267 6.04 -18.20 24.64
N THR A 268 6.57 -16.99 24.82
CA THR A 268 6.94 -16.10 23.71
C THR A 268 8.01 -16.73 22.82
N ILE A 269 9.02 -17.39 23.39
CA ILE A 269 10.05 -18.11 22.61
C ILE A 269 9.43 -19.23 21.79
N ILE A 270 8.62 -20.11 22.40
CA ILE A 270 7.97 -21.24 21.71
C ILE A 270 7.08 -20.73 20.59
N VAL A 271 6.22 -19.74 20.87
CA VAL A 271 5.33 -19.15 19.87
C VAL A 271 6.12 -18.51 18.73
N SER A 272 7.23 -17.83 19.02
CA SER A 272 8.09 -17.22 18.00
C SER A 272 8.74 -18.29 17.10
N ILE A 273 9.17 -19.41 17.67
CA ILE A 273 9.70 -20.55 16.89
C ILE A 273 8.61 -21.12 15.99
N ILE A 274 7.39 -21.33 16.51
CA ILE A 274 6.25 -21.82 15.71
C ILE A 274 5.98 -20.88 14.53
N HIS A 275 5.92 -19.57 14.77
CA HIS A 275 5.68 -18.59 13.70
C HIS A 275 6.83 -18.53 12.69
N ALA A 276 8.08 -18.65 13.14
CA ALA A 276 9.24 -18.73 12.25
C ALA A 276 9.16 -19.96 11.35
N VAL A 277 8.80 -21.12 11.90
CA VAL A 277 8.60 -22.36 11.14
C VAL A 277 7.46 -22.22 10.13
N ILE A 278 6.30 -21.71 10.56
CA ILE A 278 5.15 -21.46 9.66
C ILE A 278 5.54 -20.52 8.52
N SER A 279 6.24 -19.43 8.83
CA SER A 279 6.72 -18.48 7.84
C SER A 279 7.69 -19.14 6.85
N ALA A 280 8.59 -20.00 7.32
CA ALA A 280 9.56 -20.71 6.50
C ALA A 280 8.94 -21.75 5.55
N VAL A 281 7.88 -22.45 5.97
CA VAL A 281 7.22 -23.48 5.13
C VAL A 281 6.22 -22.90 4.11
N GLY A 282 6.01 -21.59 4.11
CA GLY A 282 5.16 -20.93 3.10
C GLY A 282 4.45 -19.68 3.61
N GLY A 283 4.18 -19.63 4.92
CA GLY A 283 3.41 -18.59 5.57
C GLY A 283 1.92 -18.90 5.71
N MET A 284 1.28 -18.30 6.71
CA MET A 284 -0.15 -18.50 6.98
C MET A 284 -1.04 -18.03 5.84
N ASP A 285 -0.62 -17.00 5.09
CA ASP A 285 -1.35 -16.47 3.96
C ASP A 285 -1.62 -17.56 2.91
N LYS A 286 -0.62 -18.38 2.59
CA LYS A 286 -0.79 -19.52 1.67
C LYS A 286 -1.64 -20.62 2.27
N THR A 287 -1.44 -20.94 3.55
CA THR A 287 -2.22 -21.97 4.23
C THR A 287 -3.71 -21.63 4.22
N PHE A 288 -4.09 -20.37 4.46
CA PHE A 288 -5.49 -19.93 4.38
C PHE A 288 -6.07 -20.11 2.97
N LEU A 289 -5.33 -19.74 1.92
CA LEU A 289 -5.78 -19.92 0.54
C LEU A 289 -5.92 -21.40 0.17
N ASP A 290 -4.99 -22.25 0.60
CA ASP A 290 -5.03 -23.69 0.38
C ASP A 290 -6.25 -24.34 1.07
N LEU A 291 -6.59 -23.88 2.28
CA LEU A 291 -7.77 -24.35 3.01
C LEU A 291 -9.07 -23.94 2.31
N HIS A 292 -9.18 -22.68 1.88
CA HIS A 292 -10.35 -22.19 1.13
C HIS A 292 -10.60 -22.99 -0.15
N GLU A 293 -9.55 -23.28 -0.92
CA GLU A 293 -9.70 -24.07 -2.14
C GLU A 293 -10.13 -25.51 -1.87
N LYS A 294 -9.60 -26.13 -0.82
CA LYS A 294 -10.03 -27.47 -0.40
C LYS A 294 -11.49 -27.51 0.05
N GLU A 295 -11.96 -26.46 0.73
CA GLU A 295 -13.37 -26.34 1.10
C GLU A 295 -14.26 -26.16 -0.14
N LYS A 296 -13.85 -25.27 -1.05
CA LYS A 296 -14.55 -25.02 -2.31
C LYS A 296 -14.62 -26.28 -3.19
N SER A 297 -13.57 -27.11 -3.21
CA SER A 297 -13.59 -28.37 -3.96
C SER A 297 -14.50 -29.43 -3.35
N LYS A 298 -14.78 -29.39 -2.04
CA LYS A 298 -15.73 -30.31 -1.39
C LYS A 298 -17.19 -29.95 -1.63
N GLN A 299 -17.46 -28.69 -1.98
CA GLN A 299 -18.81 -28.18 -2.23
C GLN A 299 -19.25 -28.32 -3.71
N ARG A 300 -18.35 -28.77 -4.59
CA ARG A 300 -18.61 -29.07 -6.00
C ARG A 300 -18.82 -30.56 -6.20
#